data_AF-A0A922EZH7-F1
#
_entry.id   AF-A0A922EZH7-F1
#
_cell.length_a   1.000
_cell.length_b   1.000
_cell.length_c   1.000
_cell.angle_alpha   90.00
_cell.angle_beta   90.00
_cell.angle_gamma   90.00
#
_symmetry.space_group_name_H-M   'P 1'
#
loop_
_entity.id
_entity.type
_entity.pdbx_description
1 polymer ?
#
loop_
_entity_poly.entity_id
_entity_poly.type
_entity_poly.pdbx_seq_one_letter_code
_entity_poly.pdbx_strand_id
1 'polypeptide(L)'
;MKKSRSVTEKTMFIAMALAGLMGGAVLISSFIGSGENYLLCALAGGPRSLAVASHSPTETQLRAILHYATSSVVPQQSLAEISVSFEVLRSRAPCNFLVFGLGHDSLMWTSLNPRGTTLFLEEDPKWVQTVLKDSPELRAHTVKYRTKLSQADNLLSSYRSEPQCSPRNAVLRGNTLCRLALDNLPDEVYEKEWDLIMVDAPRGYSAELPGRMGAIFSAAVMARNRKGSGVTHVFLHDVDRRVEKIFAEEFLCRKYLVKAVGRLWHFEIPSAANASDGGSNSVSFC
;
A
#
# COMPACT_ATOMS: atom_id res chain seq x y z
N MET A 1 -16.22 -12.40 -89.05
CA MET A 1 -16.89 -11.47 -88.11
C MET A 1 -16.21 -11.53 -86.74
N LYS A 2 -15.40 -10.51 -86.41
CA LYS A 2 -14.72 -10.31 -85.11
C LYS A 2 -15.73 -9.76 -84.09
N LYS A 3 -16.32 -10.59 -83.22
CA LYS A 3 -17.16 -10.07 -82.12
C LYS A 3 -17.08 -10.81 -80.78
N SER A 4 -16.37 -11.94 -80.69
CA SER A 4 -16.32 -12.74 -79.46
C SER A 4 -15.15 -12.39 -78.51
N ARG A 5 -14.01 -11.91 -79.02
CA ARG A 5 -12.79 -11.71 -78.22
C ARG A 5 -12.85 -10.50 -77.27
N SER A 6 -13.64 -9.47 -77.60
CA SER A 6 -13.75 -8.22 -76.83
C SER A 6 -14.60 -8.35 -75.56
N VAL A 7 -15.50 -9.33 -75.49
CA VAL A 7 -16.38 -9.52 -74.32
C VAL A 7 -15.59 -10.17 -73.18
N THR A 8 -14.75 -11.17 -73.49
CA THR A 8 -13.94 -11.91 -72.51
C THR A 8 -12.90 -11.06 -71.79
N GLU A 9 -12.24 -10.13 -72.48
CA GLU A 9 -11.31 -9.20 -71.83
C GLU A 9 -12.03 -8.27 -70.86
N LYS A 10 -13.20 -7.72 -71.25
CA LYS A 10 -13.98 -6.82 -70.39
C LYS A 10 -14.49 -7.52 -69.13
N THR A 11 -14.95 -8.77 -69.23
CA THR A 11 -15.32 -9.56 -68.04
C THR A 11 -14.13 -9.91 -67.17
N MET A 12 -12.95 -10.17 -67.75
CA MET A 12 -11.73 -10.44 -66.97
C MET A 12 -11.24 -9.19 -66.22
N PHE A 13 -11.30 -8.00 -66.84
CA PHE A 13 -10.97 -6.74 -66.18
C PHE A 13 -11.92 -6.40 -65.03
N ILE A 14 -13.24 -6.63 -65.22
CA ILE A 14 -14.23 -6.43 -64.16
C ILE A 14 -14.01 -7.42 -63.01
N ALA A 15 -13.70 -8.68 -63.30
CA ALA A 15 -13.40 -9.69 -62.29
C ALA A 15 -12.13 -9.36 -61.49
N MET A 16 -11.06 -8.89 -62.15
CA MET A 16 -9.84 -8.44 -61.46
C MET A 16 -10.07 -7.18 -60.63
N ALA A 17 -10.88 -6.23 -61.09
CA ALA A 17 -11.23 -5.04 -60.33
C ALA A 17 -12.06 -5.37 -59.08
N LEU A 18 -13.03 -6.30 -59.20
CA LEU A 18 -13.82 -6.79 -58.06
C LEU A 18 -12.96 -7.58 -57.06
N ALA A 19 -12.04 -8.42 -57.53
CA ALA A 19 -11.10 -9.14 -56.66
C ALA A 19 -10.14 -8.17 -55.93
N GLY A 20 -9.69 -7.11 -56.61
CA GLY A 20 -8.88 -6.05 -56.02
C GLY A 20 -9.64 -5.22 -54.97
N LEU A 21 -10.92 -4.91 -55.22
CA LEU A 21 -11.79 -4.22 -54.27
C LEU A 21 -12.08 -5.07 -53.02
N MET A 22 -12.35 -6.37 -53.19
CA MET A 22 -12.54 -7.28 -52.06
C MET A 22 -11.23 -7.50 -51.28
N GLY A 23 -10.10 -7.67 -51.96
CA GLY A 23 -8.78 -7.78 -51.31
C GLY A 23 -8.38 -6.50 -50.57
N GLY A 24 -8.66 -5.34 -51.15
CA GLY A 24 -8.45 -4.03 -50.52
C GLY A 24 -9.34 -3.80 -49.31
N ALA A 25 -10.62 -4.18 -49.38
CA ALA A 25 -11.54 -4.07 -48.25
C ALA A 25 -11.13 -4.98 -47.09
N VAL A 26 -10.65 -6.21 -47.36
CA VAL A 26 -10.13 -7.13 -46.34
C VAL A 26 -8.85 -6.59 -45.70
N LEU A 27 -7.93 -6.04 -46.49
CA LEU A 27 -6.71 -5.40 -45.96
C LEU A 27 -7.03 -4.16 -45.12
N ILE A 28 -7.95 -3.30 -45.57
CA ILE A 28 -8.38 -2.11 -44.82
C ILE A 28 -9.14 -2.51 -43.53
N SER A 29 -9.95 -3.57 -43.56
CA SER A 29 -10.61 -4.13 -42.37
C SER A 29 -9.60 -4.68 -41.37
N SER A 30 -8.44 -5.16 -41.83
CA SER A 30 -7.33 -5.60 -40.99
C SER A 30 -6.60 -4.44 -40.30
N PHE A 31 -6.67 -3.22 -40.86
CA PHE A 31 -6.06 -2.02 -40.28
C PHE A 31 -7.04 -1.15 -39.48
N ILE A 32 -8.35 -1.28 -39.71
CA ILE A 32 -9.40 -0.47 -39.04
C ILE A 32 -10.13 -1.26 -37.94
N GLY A 33 -9.96 -2.58 -37.85
CA GLY A 33 -10.47 -3.43 -36.77
C GLY A 33 -9.64 -3.36 -35.48
N SER A 34 -9.69 -2.25 -34.77
CA SER A 34 -9.28 -2.17 -33.36
C SER A 34 -10.22 -3.02 -32.51
N GLY A 35 -9.94 -4.31 -32.35
CA GLY A 35 -10.76 -5.17 -31.49
C GLY A 35 -10.30 -6.63 -31.31
N GLU A 36 -9.63 -7.25 -32.27
CA GLU A 36 -9.39 -8.70 -32.23
C GLU A 36 -7.91 -9.13 -32.17
N ASN A 37 -7.04 -8.33 -31.54
CA ASN A 37 -5.65 -8.74 -31.27
C ASN A 37 -5.51 -9.71 -30.08
N TYR A 38 -6.59 -10.02 -29.37
CA TYR A 38 -6.56 -10.94 -28.22
C TYR A 38 -6.48 -12.41 -28.62
N LEU A 39 -7.08 -12.81 -29.75
CA LEU A 39 -7.18 -14.22 -30.13
C LEU A 39 -5.85 -14.78 -30.69
N LEU A 40 -5.09 -13.96 -31.42
CA LEU A 40 -3.78 -14.35 -31.96
C LEU A 40 -2.68 -14.38 -30.87
N CYS A 41 -2.85 -13.61 -29.79
CA CYS A 41 -1.91 -13.60 -28.66
C CYS A 41 -2.09 -14.81 -27.73
N ALA A 42 -3.30 -15.37 -27.65
CA ALA A 42 -3.61 -16.56 -26.85
C ALA A 42 -3.04 -17.86 -27.44
N LEU A 43 -2.85 -17.92 -28.77
CA LEU A 43 -2.36 -19.11 -29.46
C LEU A 43 -0.82 -19.18 -29.54
N ALA A 44 -0.12 -18.07 -29.30
CA ALA A 44 1.33 -18.01 -29.18
C ALA A 44 1.74 -18.14 -27.71
N GLY A 45 1.59 -19.33 -27.13
CA GLY A 45 2.01 -19.68 -25.77
C GLY A 45 3.53 -19.65 -25.58
N GLY A 46 4.14 -18.48 -25.75
CA GLY A 46 5.54 -18.21 -25.46
C GLY A 46 5.72 -17.34 -24.20
N PRO A 47 6.96 -17.14 -23.73
CA PRO A 47 7.29 -16.41 -22.50
C PRO A 47 6.79 -14.95 -22.46
N ARG A 48 6.35 -14.38 -23.60
CA ARG A 48 5.73 -13.05 -23.68
C ARG A 48 4.33 -12.97 -23.06
N SER A 49 3.51 -14.03 -23.14
CA SER A 49 2.15 -14.00 -22.58
C SER A 49 2.14 -14.04 -21.04
N LEU A 50 3.15 -14.69 -20.43
CA LEU A 50 3.40 -14.65 -18.98
C LEU A 50 3.90 -13.26 -18.52
N ALA A 51 4.74 -12.60 -19.30
CA ALA A 51 5.24 -11.25 -19.01
C ALA A 51 4.20 -10.15 -19.19
N VAL A 52 3.22 -10.33 -20.08
CA VAL A 52 2.07 -9.43 -20.22
C VAL A 52 1.10 -9.59 -19.05
N ALA A 53 0.83 -10.82 -18.60
CA ALA A 53 -0.01 -11.07 -17.43
C ALA A 53 0.56 -10.46 -16.12
N SER A 54 1.89 -10.32 -16.00
CA SER A 54 2.50 -9.71 -14.81
C SER A 54 2.39 -8.18 -14.77
N HIS A 55 2.08 -7.52 -15.88
CA HIS A 55 1.97 -6.06 -15.98
C HIS A 55 0.55 -5.54 -16.20
N SER A 56 -0.44 -6.43 -16.32
CA SER A 56 -1.84 -6.01 -16.39
C SER A 56 -2.27 -5.31 -15.10
N PRO A 57 -2.97 -4.16 -15.19
CA PRO A 57 -3.58 -3.53 -14.03
C PRO A 57 -4.54 -4.47 -13.30
N THR A 58 -4.58 -4.40 -11.98
CA THR A 58 -5.58 -5.13 -11.18
C THR A 58 -6.93 -4.41 -11.24
N GLU A 59 -8.02 -5.13 -10.99
CA GLU A 59 -9.36 -4.53 -10.87
C GLU A 59 -9.39 -3.39 -9.83
N THR A 60 -8.72 -3.58 -8.69
CA THR A 60 -8.58 -2.54 -7.66
C THR A 60 -7.90 -1.28 -8.19
N GLN A 61 -6.92 -1.40 -9.09
CA GLN A 61 -6.27 -0.25 -9.71
C GLN A 61 -7.21 0.52 -10.63
N LEU A 62 -7.97 -0.19 -11.47
CA LEU A 62 -8.95 0.44 -12.36
C LEU A 62 -10.07 1.14 -11.56
N ARG A 63 -10.55 0.49 -10.49
CA ARG A 63 -11.53 1.07 -9.57
C ARG A 63 -11.01 2.30 -8.84
N ALA A 64 -9.77 2.26 -8.35
CA ALA A 64 -9.15 3.42 -7.71
C ALA A 64 -9.10 4.62 -8.66
N ILE A 65 -8.69 4.41 -9.92
CA ILE A 65 -8.67 5.48 -10.94
C ILE A 65 -10.07 6.08 -11.11
N LEU A 66 -11.10 5.24 -11.32
CA LEU A 66 -12.47 5.72 -11.48
C LEU A 66 -12.97 6.46 -10.24
N HIS A 67 -12.75 5.91 -9.05
CA HIS A 67 -13.14 6.50 -7.78
C HIS A 67 -12.53 7.89 -7.60
N TYR A 68 -11.20 8.02 -7.68
CA TYR A 68 -10.54 9.31 -7.42
C TYR A 68 -10.67 10.31 -8.57
N ALA A 69 -10.91 9.86 -9.81
CA ALA A 69 -11.18 10.77 -10.92
C ALA A 69 -12.58 11.40 -10.86
N THR A 70 -13.53 10.77 -10.17
CA THR A 70 -14.93 11.20 -10.11
C THR A 70 -15.39 11.67 -8.72
N SER A 71 -14.62 11.39 -7.67
CA SER A 71 -14.93 11.80 -6.30
C SER A 71 -14.58 13.27 -6.06
N SER A 72 -15.46 13.98 -5.35
CA SER A 72 -15.16 15.31 -4.79
C SER A 72 -14.40 15.25 -3.47
N VAL A 73 -14.21 14.06 -2.90
CA VAL A 73 -13.49 13.82 -1.65
C VAL A 73 -12.12 13.25 -1.98
N VAL A 74 -11.08 13.91 -1.49
CA VAL A 74 -9.67 13.54 -1.70
C VAL A 74 -9.03 13.02 -0.39
N PRO A 75 -7.95 12.23 -0.47
CA PRO A 75 -7.14 11.86 0.68
C PRO A 75 -6.73 13.05 1.57
N GLN A 76 -6.57 12.80 2.87
CA GLN A 76 -6.08 13.80 3.85
C GLN A 76 -4.62 14.21 3.57
N GLN A 77 -3.81 13.27 3.13
CA GLN A 77 -2.41 13.53 2.80
C GLN A 77 -2.30 14.28 1.46
N SER A 78 -1.43 15.27 1.41
CA SER A 78 -1.16 16.04 0.18
C SER A 78 -0.45 15.17 -0.88
N LEU A 79 -0.47 15.62 -2.14
CA LEU A 79 0.28 14.96 -3.22
C LEU A 79 1.78 14.76 -2.86
N ALA A 80 2.39 15.77 -2.24
CA ALA A 80 3.80 15.71 -1.85
C ALA A 80 4.05 14.67 -0.75
N GLU A 81 3.15 14.57 0.23
CA GLU A 81 3.21 13.54 1.29
C GLU A 81 2.99 12.14 0.70
N ILE A 82 1.95 11.95 -0.10
CA ILE A 82 1.64 10.66 -0.74
C ILE A 82 2.79 10.19 -1.64
N SER A 83 3.45 11.12 -2.34
CA SER A 83 4.58 10.81 -3.23
C SER A 83 5.72 10.10 -2.50
N VAL A 84 5.95 10.40 -1.22
CA VAL A 84 6.99 9.74 -0.41
C VAL A 84 6.71 8.25 -0.27
N SER A 85 5.49 7.88 0.16
CA SER A 85 5.08 6.48 0.30
C SER A 85 4.97 5.78 -1.05
N PHE A 86 4.48 6.49 -2.07
CA PHE A 86 4.35 5.99 -3.44
C PHE A 86 5.72 5.60 -4.05
N GLU A 87 6.76 6.41 -3.87
CA GLU A 87 8.11 6.11 -4.37
C GLU A 87 8.62 4.77 -3.82
N VAL A 88 8.38 4.50 -2.53
CA VAL A 88 8.77 3.24 -1.89
C VAL A 88 7.91 2.09 -2.41
N LEU A 89 6.58 2.23 -2.41
CA LEU A 89 5.65 1.21 -2.93
C LEU A 89 5.97 0.83 -4.38
N ARG A 90 6.24 1.82 -5.24
CA ARG A 90 6.61 1.59 -6.64
C ARG A 90 7.86 0.72 -6.80
N SER A 91 8.81 0.83 -5.87
CA SER A 91 10.06 0.06 -5.90
C SER A 91 9.97 -1.30 -5.20
N ARG A 92 9.01 -1.49 -4.30
CA ARG A 92 8.91 -2.65 -3.40
C ARG A 92 7.73 -3.57 -3.70
N ALA A 93 6.68 -3.08 -4.36
CA ALA A 93 5.47 -3.86 -4.61
C ALA A 93 5.76 -5.07 -5.53
N PRO A 94 5.12 -6.23 -5.29
CA PRO A 94 4.20 -6.51 -4.20
C PRO A 94 4.91 -6.69 -2.85
N CYS A 95 4.38 -6.10 -1.79
CA CYS A 95 4.93 -6.21 -0.44
C CYS A 95 3.85 -6.37 0.65
N ASN A 96 4.26 -6.61 1.89
CA ASN A 96 3.38 -6.54 3.06
C ASN A 96 3.32 -5.11 3.58
N PHE A 97 2.17 -4.45 3.44
CA PHE A 97 1.91 -3.08 3.87
C PHE A 97 0.84 -3.03 4.97
N LEU A 98 1.22 -2.60 6.17
CA LEU A 98 0.31 -2.37 7.28
C LEU A 98 -0.05 -0.88 7.37
N VAL A 99 -1.32 -0.56 7.55
CA VAL A 99 -1.78 0.82 7.73
C VAL A 99 -2.57 0.90 9.02
N PHE A 100 -2.10 1.69 9.99
CA PHE A 100 -2.92 2.16 11.08
C PHE A 100 -3.72 3.35 10.56
N GLY A 101 -5.01 3.13 10.33
CA GLY A 101 -5.97 4.07 9.75
C GLY A 101 -6.74 3.43 8.60
N LEU A 102 -8.03 3.77 8.50
CA LEU A 102 -8.89 3.41 7.38
C LEU A 102 -9.63 4.66 6.94
N GLY A 103 -9.77 4.88 5.64
CA GLY A 103 -10.45 6.08 5.13
C GLY A 103 -10.37 6.25 3.63
N HIS A 104 -10.52 7.50 3.19
CA HIS A 104 -10.62 7.86 1.78
C HIS A 104 -9.37 7.54 0.96
N ASP A 105 -8.23 7.30 1.59
CA ASP A 105 -6.97 6.94 0.95
C ASP A 105 -6.73 5.42 0.86
N SER A 106 -7.59 4.60 1.48
CA SER A 106 -7.35 3.17 1.64
C SER A 106 -7.44 2.40 0.32
N LEU A 107 -8.34 2.82 -0.57
CA LEU A 107 -8.42 2.26 -1.92
C LEU A 107 -7.17 2.59 -2.74
N MET A 108 -6.65 3.83 -2.62
CA MET A 108 -5.37 4.22 -3.20
C MET A 108 -4.24 3.34 -2.66
N TRP A 109 -4.09 3.21 -1.34
CA TRP A 109 -3.02 2.41 -0.74
C TRP A 109 -3.04 0.95 -1.18
N THR A 110 -4.22 0.34 -1.31
CA THR A 110 -4.35 -1.02 -1.84
C THR A 110 -3.97 -1.08 -3.32
N SER A 111 -4.42 -0.10 -4.13
CA SER A 111 -4.13 -0.05 -5.56
C SER A 111 -2.64 0.18 -5.89
N LEU A 112 -1.92 0.90 -5.03
CA LEU A 112 -0.48 1.17 -5.18
C LEU A 112 0.40 -0.04 -4.80
N ASN A 113 -0.19 -1.11 -4.24
CA ASN A 113 0.49 -2.36 -3.89
C ASN A 113 -0.15 -3.56 -4.64
N PRO A 114 -0.16 -3.55 -5.99
CA PRO A 114 -0.87 -4.58 -6.76
C PRO A 114 -0.30 -5.97 -6.46
N ARG A 115 -1.19 -6.92 -6.14
CA ARG A 115 -0.86 -8.31 -5.76
C ARG A 115 -0.08 -8.45 -4.44
N GLY A 116 0.17 -7.36 -3.72
CA GLY A 116 0.71 -7.38 -2.36
C GLY A 116 -0.39 -7.58 -1.30
N THR A 117 0.02 -7.58 -0.04
CA THR A 117 -0.91 -7.53 1.10
C THR A 117 -0.96 -6.10 1.60
N THR A 118 -2.14 -5.46 1.58
CA THR A 118 -2.39 -4.22 2.31
C THR A 118 -3.47 -4.47 3.36
N LEU A 119 -3.18 -4.18 4.63
CA LEU A 119 -4.07 -4.41 5.77
C LEU A 119 -4.26 -3.14 6.58
N PHE A 120 -5.51 -2.79 6.89
CA PHE A 120 -5.88 -1.58 7.62
C PHE A 120 -6.34 -1.90 9.04
N LEU A 121 -5.91 -1.08 10.01
CA LEU A 121 -6.30 -1.17 11.41
C LEU A 121 -6.98 0.14 11.83
N GLU A 122 -8.21 0.08 12.30
CA GLU A 122 -9.04 1.26 12.58
C GLU A 122 -9.71 1.17 13.96
N GLU A 123 -9.79 2.28 14.70
CA GLU A 123 -10.39 2.29 16.03
C GLU A 123 -11.92 2.24 16.05
N ASP A 124 -12.59 2.79 15.04
CA ASP A 124 -14.05 2.92 15.03
C ASP A 124 -14.72 1.78 14.24
N PRO A 125 -15.40 0.82 14.90
CA PRO A 125 -16.06 -0.29 14.22
C PRO A 125 -17.17 0.17 13.26
N LYS A 126 -17.83 1.30 13.53
CA LYS A 126 -18.86 1.82 12.61
C LYS A 126 -18.21 2.35 11.34
N TRP A 127 -17.07 3.04 11.49
CA TRP A 127 -16.30 3.53 10.35
C TRP A 127 -15.78 2.39 9.48
N VAL A 128 -15.28 1.31 10.09
CA VAL A 128 -14.90 0.09 9.36
C VAL A 128 -16.08 -0.45 8.54
N GLN A 129 -17.26 -0.59 9.14
CA GLN A 129 -18.44 -1.07 8.42
C GLN A 129 -18.84 -0.14 7.27
N THR A 130 -18.78 1.17 7.48
CA THR A 130 -19.07 2.17 6.44
C THR A 130 -18.12 2.04 5.25
N VAL A 131 -16.81 2.03 5.49
CA VAL A 131 -15.81 1.97 4.41
C VAL A 131 -15.86 0.63 3.67
N LEU A 132 -16.00 -0.50 4.39
CA LEU A 132 -16.07 -1.82 3.76
C LEU A 132 -17.36 -2.07 2.99
N LYS A 133 -18.45 -1.35 3.29
CA LYS A 133 -19.67 -1.39 2.49
C LYS A 133 -19.42 -0.79 1.09
N ASP A 134 -18.66 0.29 1.02
CA ASP A 134 -18.38 1.02 -0.23
C ASP A 134 -17.17 0.42 -0.98
N SER A 135 -16.27 -0.26 -0.28
CA SER A 135 -15.07 -0.89 -0.84
C SER A 135 -14.82 -2.26 -0.19
N PRO A 136 -15.61 -3.29 -0.54
CA PRO A 136 -15.55 -4.62 0.07
C PRO A 136 -14.25 -5.38 -0.20
N GLU A 137 -13.44 -4.93 -1.16
CA GLU A 137 -12.11 -5.47 -1.46
C GLU A 137 -11.05 -5.09 -0.42
N LEU A 138 -11.30 -4.08 0.41
CA LEU A 138 -10.35 -3.65 1.44
C LEU A 138 -10.30 -4.66 2.59
N ARG A 139 -9.09 -4.89 3.11
CA ARG A 139 -8.86 -5.76 4.27
C ARG A 139 -8.67 -4.89 5.50
N ALA A 140 -9.67 -4.83 6.37
CA ALA A 140 -9.61 -3.99 7.56
C ALA A 140 -10.04 -4.74 8.82
N HIS A 141 -9.43 -4.40 9.95
CA HIS A 141 -9.83 -4.87 11.28
C HIS A 141 -10.04 -3.70 12.23
N THR A 142 -11.05 -3.84 13.09
CA THR A 142 -11.23 -2.93 14.21
C THR A 142 -10.22 -3.25 15.31
N VAL A 143 -9.53 -2.23 15.82
CA VAL A 143 -8.58 -2.35 16.92
C VAL A 143 -9.02 -1.48 18.09
N LYS A 144 -9.11 -2.09 19.27
CA LYS A 144 -9.38 -1.35 20.51
C LYS A 144 -8.08 -0.84 21.11
N TYR A 145 -7.90 0.48 21.12
CA TYR A 145 -6.79 1.14 21.79
C TYR A 145 -7.10 1.34 23.28
N ARG A 146 -6.12 1.03 24.14
CA ARG A 146 -6.24 1.13 25.61
C ARG A 146 -5.59 2.39 26.20
N THR A 147 -4.94 3.20 25.37
CA THR A 147 -4.32 4.46 25.76
C THR A 147 -5.14 5.63 25.23
N LYS A 148 -5.06 6.77 25.93
CA LYS A 148 -5.65 8.04 25.54
C LYS A 148 -4.57 9.08 25.31
N LEU A 149 -4.84 10.05 24.44
CA LEU A 149 -3.90 11.14 24.15
C LEU A 149 -3.47 11.89 25.42
N SER A 150 -4.38 12.10 26.37
CA SER A 150 -4.09 12.72 27.68
C SER A 150 -3.03 11.98 28.52
N GLN A 151 -2.76 10.71 28.20
CA GLN A 151 -1.81 9.88 28.92
C GLN A 151 -0.39 9.91 28.33
N ALA A 152 -0.18 10.64 27.22
CA ALA A 152 1.07 10.62 26.46
C ALA A 152 2.32 10.89 27.31
N ASP A 153 2.31 11.96 28.12
CA ASP A 153 3.48 12.35 28.94
C ASP A 153 3.78 11.32 30.04
N ASN A 154 2.74 10.72 30.65
CA ASN A 154 2.91 9.65 31.64
C ASN A 154 3.47 8.37 30.99
N LEU A 155 2.93 7.98 29.82
CA LEU A 155 3.42 6.81 29.09
C LEU A 155 4.89 6.97 28.71
N LEU A 156 5.28 8.14 28.23
CA LEU A 156 6.67 8.42 27.84
C LEU A 156 7.63 8.46 29.04
N SER A 157 7.20 8.99 30.18
CA SER A 157 8.05 9.05 31.38
C SER A 157 8.17 7.71 32.11
N SER A 158 7.17 6.82 31.99
CA SER A 158 7.13 5.55 32.74
C SER A 158 7.61 4.34 31.96
N TYR A 159 7.61 4.35 30.62
CA TYR A 159 7.89 3.13 29.83
C TYR A 159 9.27 2.53 30.13
N ARG A 160 10.29 3.35 30.42
CA ARG A 160 11.66 2.89 30.71
C ARG A 160 11.75 2.05 31.98
N SER A 161 10.83 2.25 32.91
CA SER A 161 10.75 1.51 34.18
C SER A 161 9.98 0.19 34.03
N GLU A 162 9.31 -0.05 32.90
CA GLU A 162 8.60 -1.29 32.60
C GLU A 162 9.48 -2.18 31.71
N PRO A 163 10.06 -3.28 32.26
CA PRO A 163 10.95 -4.15 31.50
C PRO A 163 10.34 -4.69 30.21
N GLN A 164 9.02 -4.91 30.17
CA GLN A 164 8.30 -5.40 28.99
C GLN A 164 8.08 -4.33 27.90
N CYS A 165 8.40 -3.06 28.18
CA CYS A 165 8.44 -2.00 27.18
C CYS A 165 9.84 -1.77 26.61
N SER A 166 10.89 -2.37 27.18
CA SER A 166 12.26 -2.16 26.71
C SER A 166 12.48 -2.73 25.30
N PRO A 167 13.36 -2.15 24.47
CA PRO A 167 13.61 -2.62 23.10
C PRO A 167 13.99 -4.10 23.01
N ARG A 168 14.63 -4.64 24.06
CA ARG A 168 15.09 -6.03 24.11
C ARG A 168 13.97 -7.03 24.42
N ASN A 169 13.01 -6.64 25.24
CA ASN A 169 11.96 -7.54 25.74
C ASN A 169 10.60 -7.27 25.11
N ALA A 170 10.42 -6.12 24.45
CA ALA A 170 9.14 -5.72 23.90
C ALA A 170 8.63 -6.72 22.86
N VAL A 171 7.58 -7.42 23.24
CA VAL A 171 6.70 -8.17 22.36
C VAL A 171 5.33 -7.49 22.35
N LEU A 172 4.56 -7.65 21.27
CA LEU A 172 3.23 -7.06 21.18
C LEU A 172 2.17 -8.02 21.70
N ARG A 173 2.04 -9.18 21.05
CA ARG A 173 1.02 -10.21 21.34
C ARG A 173 1.00 -10.55 22.84
N GLY A 174 -0.13 -10.27 23.50
CA GLY A 174 -0.35 -10.60 24.91
C GLY A 174 0.45 -9.78 25.94
N ASN A 175 1.17 -8.73 25.52
CA ASN A 175 1.94 -7.89 26.43
C ASN A 175 1.05 -6.88 27.18
N THR A 176 0.34 -7.37 28.19
CA THR A 176 -0.54 -6.54 29.01
C THR A 176 0.21 -5.59 29.93
N LEU A 177 1.47 -5.91 30.29
CA LEU A 177 2.32 -5.14 31.19
C LEU A 177 2.79 -3.83 30.55
N CYS A 178 3.27 -3.87 29.30
CA CYS A 178 3.66 -2.66 28.58
C CYS A 178 2.45 -1.93 28.02
N ARG A 179 1.98 -0.85 28.66
CA ARG A 179 0.79 -0.09 28.23
C ARG A 179 0.84 0.44 26.79
N LEU A 180 2.04 0.62 26.22
CA LEU A 180 2.22 1.04 24.83
C LEU A 180 2.05 -0.10 23.81
N ALA A 181 2.20 -1.35 24.23
CA ALA A 181 2.01 -2.49 23.35
C ALA A 181 0.53 -2.63 22.98
N LEU A 182 0.25 -2.68 21.68
CA LEU A 182 -1.04 -3.16 21.17
C LEU A 182 -1.03 -4.68 21.25
N ASP A 183 -1.59 -5.21 22.33
CA ASP A 183 -1.55 -6.63 22.71
C ASP A 183 -2.71 -7.45 22.16
N ASN A 184 -3.67 -6.80 21.52
CA ASN A 184 -4.94 -7.32 21.04
C ASN A 184 -5.15 -7.18 19.51
N LEU A 185 -4.08 -7.09 18.72
CA LEU A 185 -4.16 -7.10 17.26
C LEU A 185 -4.54 -8.49 16.72
N PRO A 186 -5.13 -8.59 15.51
CA PRO A 186 -5.37 -9.87 14.85
C PRO A 186 -4.09 -10.69 14.65
N ASP A 187 -4.21 -12.02 14.66
CA ASP A 187 -3.07 -12.94 14.51
C ASP A 187 -2.24 -12.68 13.24
N GLU A 188 -2.91 -12.37 12.12
CA GLU A 188 -2.25 -12.02 10.86
C GLU A 188 -1.28 -10.83 11.01
N VAL A 189 -1.57 -9.89 11.90
CA VAL A 189 -0.69 -8.74 12.14
C VAL A 189 0.60 -9.15 12.84
N TYR A 190 0.52 -10.09 13.78
CA TYR A 190 1.68 -10.57 14.53
C TYR A 190 2.54 -11.58 13.78
N GLU A 191 1.92 -12.38 12.93
CA GLU A 191 2.59 -13.48 12.21
C GLU A 191 3.27 -13.02 10.93
N LYS A 192 2.88 -11.87 10.40
CA LYS A 192 3.40 -11.31 9.16
C LYS A 192 4.55 -10.35 9.44
N GLU A 193 5.59 -10.43 8.61
CA GLU A 193 6.64 -9.42 8.56
C GLU A 193 6.23 -8.29 7.63
N TRP A 194 6.18 -7.07 8.15
CA TRP A 194 5.74 -5.90 7.41
C TRP A 194 6.93 -5.17 6.78
N ASP A 195 6.88 -5.00 5.46
CA ASP A 195 7.87 -4.24 4.69
C ASP A 195 7.66 -2.73 4.86
N LEU A 196 6.39 -2.33 4.84
CA LEU A 196 5.95 -0.95 4.99
C LEU A 196 4.92 -0.87 6.12
N ILE A 197 5.00 0.18 6.93
CA ILE A 197 4.00 0.51 7.96
C ILE A 197 3.65 1.99 7.85
N MET A 198 2.38 2.32 7.62
CA MET A 198 1.86 3.69 7.70
C MET A 198 1.15 3.88 9.03
N VAL A 199 1.52 4.90 9.79
CA VAL A 199 0.89 5.29 11.04
C VAL A 199 0.14 6.60 10.83
N ASP A 200 -1.14 6.49 10.49
CA ASP A 200 -2.05 7.63 10.25
C ASP A 200 -3.30 7.59 11.16
N ALA A 201 -3.32 6.68 12.14
CA ALA A 201 -4.38 6.55 13.13
C ALA A 201 -3.82 5.92 14.42
N PRO A 202 -4.54 6.01 15.55
CA PRO A 202 -5.87 6.61 15.74
C PRO A 202 -5.89 8.14 15.63
N ARG A 203 -7.09 8.72 15.49
CA ARG A 203 -7.29 10.13 15.11
C ARG A 203 -6.66 11.16 16.05
N GLY A 204 -6.62 10.89 17.35
CA GLY A 204 -5.91 11.73 18.33
C GLY A 204 -6.30 13.21 18.37
N TYR A 205 -7.52 13.60 17.99
CA TYR A 205 -7.94 15.01 17.98
C TYR A 205 -8.46 15.53 19.33
N SER A 206 -8.64 14.65 20.32
CA SER A 206 -9.11 15.01 21.65
C SER A 206 -8.36 14.23 22.73
N ALA A 207 -8.16 14.87 23.88
CA ALA A 207 -7.44 14.32 25.02
C ALA A 207 -7.99 12.96 25.49
N GLU A 208 -9.30 12.75 25.38
CA GLU A 208 -9.98 11.54 25.84
C GLU A 208 -10.00 10.40 24.81
N LEU A 209 -9.60 10.67 23.58
CA LEU A 209 -9.56 9.70 22.50
C LEU A 209 -8.18 9.03 22.40
N PRO A 210 -8.11 7.84 21.78
CA PRO A 210 -6.84 7.22 21.46
C PRO A 210 -5.94 8.13 20.60
N GLY A 211 -4.65 8.13 20.93
CA GLY A 211 -3.60 8.79 20.15
C GLY A 211 -2.60 7.78 19.57
N ARG A 212 -1.72 8.24 18.68
CA ARG A 212 -0.79 7.38 17.90
C ARG A 212 0.33 6.73 18.71
N MET A 213 0.43 6.99 20.02
CA MET A 213 1.49 6.46 20.89
C MET A 213 1.67 4.94 20.78
N GLY A 214 0.57 4.18 20.88
CA GLY A 214 0.61 2.71 20.79
C GLY A 214 0.96 2.22 19.39
N ALA A 215 0.43 2.87 18.33
CA ALA A 215 0.73 2.52 16.95
C ALA A 215 2.20 2.78 16.59
N ILE A 216 2.77 3.93 17.02
CA ILE A 216 4.19 4.27 16.86
C ILE A 216 5.08 3.25 17.56
N PHE A 217 4.77 2.92 18.83
CA PHE A 217 5.50 1.89 19.57
C PHE A 217 5.40 0.52 18.90
N SER A 218 4.22 0.11 18.46
CA SER A 218 4.01 -1.15 17.75
C SER A 218 4.79 -1.22 16.44
N ALA A 219 4.81 -0.15 15.64
CA ALA A 219 5.62 -0.08 14.43
C ALA A 219 7.11 -0.22 14.72
N ALA A 220 7.60 0.44 15.78
CA ALA A 220 8.98 0.35 16.24
C ALA A 220 9.39 -1.08 16.65
N VAL A 221 8.51 -1.78 17.36
CA VAL A 221 8.71 -3.18 17.80
C VAL A 221 8.65 -4.14 16.61
N MET A 222 7.64 -4.02 15.74
CA MET A 222 7.51 -4.87 14.55
C MET A 222 8.72 -4.74 13.61
N ALA A 223 9.18 -3.51 13.34
CA ALA A 223 10.32 -3.26 12.47
C ALA A 223 11.62 -3.90 13.00
N ARG A 224 11.89 -3.76 14.30
CA ARG A 224 13.10 -4.31 14.94
C ARG A 224 13.04 -5.83 15.08
N ASN A 225 11.87 -6.39 15.41
CA ASN A 225 11.70 -7.83 15.61
C ASN A 225 11.54 -8.64 14.30
N ARG A 226 11.57 -7.96 13.15
CA ARG A 226 11.61 -8.61 11.85
C ARG A 226 12.82 -9.56 11.78
N LYS A 227 12.59 -10.80 11.34
CA LYS A 227 13.60 -11.84 11.13
C LYS A 227 14.23 -11.72 9.74
N GLY A 228 13.44 -11.30 8.75
CA GLY A 228 13.93 -11.02 7.40
C GLY A 228 15.02 -9.94 7.36
N SER A 229 15.91 -10.05 6.35
CA SER A 229 16.90 -9.01 6.06
C SER A 229 16.24 -7.76 5.49
N GLY A 230 16.87 -6.62 5.71
CA GLY A 230 16.50 -5.33 5.14
C GLY A 230 16.00 -4.37 6.20
N VAL A 231 15.36 -3.29 5.74
CA VAL A 231 14.72 -2.29 6.58
C VAL A 231 13.21 -2.45 6.47
N THR A 232 12.50 -2.08 7.52
CA THR A 232 11.07 -1.77 7.44
C THR A 232 10.92 -0.26 7.24
N HIS A 233 10.17 0.13 6.21
CA HIS A 233 9.87 1.54 5.97
C HIS A 233 8.67 1.93 6.82
N VAL A 234 8.85 2.87 7.76
CA VAL A 234 7.77 3.38 8.62
C VAL A 234 7.47 4.82 8.25
N PHE A 235 6.20 5.10 7.94
CA PHE A 235 5.70 6.43 7.65
C PHE A 235 4.81 6.88 8.81
N LEU A 236 5.07 8.06 9.35
CA LEU A 236 4.26 8.66 10.41
C LEU A 236 3.70 9.99 9.93
N HIS A 237 2.38 10.14 10.00
CA HIS A 237 1.69 11.38 9.65
C HIS A 237 1.38 12.25 10.89
N ASP A 238 0.91 13.48 10.66
CA ASP A 238 0.68 14.56 11.63
C ASP A 238 1.84 14.82 12.63
N VAL A 239 3.08 14.78 12.17
CA VAL A 239 4.27 15.08 13.01
C VAL A 239 4.41 16.56 13.40
N ASP A 240 3.50 17.42 12.92
CA ASP A 240 3.30 18.78 13.41
C ASP A 240 2.70 18.79 14.82
N ARG A 241 2.05 17.69 15.24
CA ARG A 241 1.56 17.51 16.60
C ARG A 241 2.69 17.06 17.54
N ARG A 242 2.67 17.61 18.76
CA ARG A 242 3.71 17.38 19.78
C ARG A 242 3.89 15.89 20.12
N VAL A 243 2.79 15.17 20.31
CA VAL A 243 2.83 13.78 20.79
C VAL A 243 3.47 12.87 19.75
N GLU A 244 3.01 12.95 18.50
CA GLU A 244 3.52 12.20 17.36
C GLU A 244 5.02 12.45 17.19
N LYS A 245 5.44 13.72 17.21
CA LYS A 245 6.86 14.09 17.08
C LYS A 245 7.74 13.47 18.16
N ILE A 246 7.37 13.62 19.44
CA ILE A 246 8.17 13.12 20.56
C ILE A 246 8.21 11.59 20.57
N PHE A 247 7.09 10.93 20.30
CA PHE A 247 7.05 9.46 20.22
C PHE A 247 7.83 8.92 19.02
N ALA A 248 7.85 9.63 17.90
CA ALA A 248 8.68 9.27 16.75
C ALA A 248 10.17 9.34 17.09
N GLU A 249 10.60 10.43 17.72
CA GLU A 249 12.00 10.62 18.11
C GLU A 249 12.43 9.60 19.16
N GLU A 250 11.55 9.19 20.07
CA GLU A 250 11.84 8.18 21.10
C GLU A 250 11.83 6.74 20.55
N PHE A 251 10.89 6.35 19.69
CA PHE A 251 10.69 4.94 19.32
C PHE A 251 11.14 4.61 17.88
N LEU A 252 11.00 5.53 16.94
CA LEU A 252 11.42 5.35 15.54
C LEU A 252 12.85 5.86 15.30
N CYS A 253 13.35 6.71 16.19
CA CYS A 253 14.70 7.28 16.22
C CYS A 253 15.05 8.22 15.07
N ARG A 254 15.50 9.42 15.44
CA ARG A 254 15.94 10.44 14.48
C ARG A 254 17.03 9.94 13.51
N LYS A 255 17.91 9.05 13.97
CA LYS A 255 18.98 8.44 13.13
C LYS A 255 18.46 7.60 11.96
N TYR A 256 17.21 7.13 12.03
CA TYR A 256 16.57 6.35 10.96
C TYR A 256 15.62 7.20 10.09
N LEU A 257 15.45 8.49 10.37
CA LEU A 257 14.63 9.39 9.56
C LEU A 257 15.36 9.70 8.24
N VAL A 258 14.79 9.24 7.12
CA VAL A 258 15.39 9.40 5.78
C VAL A 258 14.72 10.50 4.95
N LYS A 259 13.46 10.83 5.21
CA LYS A 259 12.73 11.88 4.49
C LYS A 259 11.65 12.51 5.37
N ALA A 260 11.43 13.82 5.21
CA ALA A 260 10.36 14.56 5.88
C ALA A 260 9.72 15.53 4.86
N VAL A 261 8.40 15.42 4.66
CA VAL A 261 7.65 16.25 3.71
C VAL A 261 6.33 16.63 4.35
N GLY A 262 6.04 17.93 4.46
CA GLY A 262 4.83 18.41 5.12
C GLY A 262 4.74 17.86 6.56
N ARG A 263 3.66 17.13 6.84
CA ARG A 263 3.39 16.48 8.14
C ARG A 263 3.78 15.00 8.17
N LEU A 264 4.38 14.49 7.09
CA LEU A 264 4.80 13.10 6.97
C LEU A 264 6.31 12.96 7.21
N TRP A 265 6.68 12.04 8.09
CA TRP A 265 8.05 11.57 8.28
C TRP A 265 8.19 10.12 7.82
N HIS A 266 9.30 9.80 7.14
CA HIS A 266 9.64 8.48 6.63
C HIS A 266 10.94 7.99 7.26
N PHE A 267 10.87 6.82 7.88
CA PHE A 267 11.96 6.14 8.56
C PHE A 267 12.33 4.83 7.87
N GLU A 268 13.61 4.47 7.90
CA GLU A 268 14.13 3.16 7.51
C GLU A 268 14.74 2.46 8.73
N ILE A 269 13.96 1.59 9.35
CA ILE A 269 14.36 0.93 10.60
C ILE A 269 14.95 -0.44 10.27
N PRO A 270 16.23 -0.71 10.61
CA PRO A 270 16.84 -2.00 10.38
C PRO A 270 16.23 -3.08 11.28
N SER A 271 16.18 -4.30 10.77
CA SER A 271 15.85 -5.47 11.59
C SER A 271 16.97 -5.79 12.58
N ALA A 272 16.64 -6.49 13.67
CA ALA A 272 17.63 -6.95 14.64
C ALA A 272 18.72 -7.84 14.01
N ALA A 273 18.42 -8.54 12.90
CA ALA A 273 19.40 -9.32 12.15
C ALA A 273 20.48 -8.46 11.46
N ASN A 274 20.14 -7.20 11.13
CA ASN A 274 21.02 -6.27 10.40
C ASN A 274 21.61 -5.17 11.29
N ALA A 275 21.08 -4.98 12.49
CA ALA A 275 21.66 -4.08 13.48
C ALA A 275 22.96 -4.70 14.01
N SER A 276 24.07 -4.44 13.32
CA SER A 276 25.42 -4.68 13.86
C SER A 276 25.67 -3.65 14.96
N ASP A 277 25.14 -3.88 16.16
CA ASP A 277 25.62 -3.24 17.37
C ASP A 277 25.32 -4.10 18.60
N GLY A 278 26.35 -4.25 19.42
CA GLY A 278 26.44 -5.21 20.52
C GLY A 278 25.33 -5.08 21.55
N GLY A 279 25.19 -6.14 22.36
CA GLY A 279 24.26 -6.28 23.47
C GLY A 279 24.38 -5.16 24.53
N SER A 280 23.95 -3.97 24.14
CA SER A 280 23.73 -2.82 24.98
C SER A 280 22.46 -3.12 25.78
N ASN A 281 22.55 -3.06 27.11
CA ASN A 281 21.39 -3.03 28.00
C ASN A 281 20.63 -1.70 27.85
N SER A 282 20.43 -1.23 26.62
CA SER A 282 19.78 0.06 26.35
C SER A 282 18.36 0.02 26.84
N VAL A 283 18.06 0.96 27.73
CA VAL A 283 16.70 1.18 28.26
C VAL A 283 15.87 2.01 27.27
N SER A 284 16.50 2.57 26.21
CA SER A 284 15.83 3.36 25.17
C SER A 284 15.99 2.74 23.78
N PHE A 285 15.01 3.00 22.92
CA PHE A 285 14.96 2.55 21.52
C PHE A 285 15.97 3.27 20.63
N CYS A 286 16.44 4.43 21.08
CA CYS A 286 17.46 5.27 20.48
C CYS A 286 18.59 5.49 21.50
#